data_AF-A0A915D5K3-F1
#
_entry.id   AF-A0A915D5K3-F1
#
_cell.length_a   1.000
_cell.length_b   1.000
_cell.length_c   1.000
_cell.angle_alpha   90.00
_cell.angle_beta   90.00
_cell.angle_gamma   90.00
#
_symmetry.space_group_name_H-M   'P 1'
#
loop_
_entity.id
_entity.type
_entity.pdbx_description
1 polymer ?
#
loop_
_entity_poly.entity_id
_entity_poly.type
_entity_poly.pdbx_seq_one_letter_code
_entity_poly.pdbx_strand_id
1 'polypeptide(L)'
;MDDLMDRIWGCFNRLSPSEKKPPDRSDDHFDSHAFSHTNKVSRTMSDNSAANCRMLHLKPSDLIDTQQLESAFQDLLGELDLSPDKQRQLNEQSAEKKWMMVVEQSTRMDKSAACDAGVKRLEDYLQMFPDKYSLPLAIQQLEGLAISLRTESVSFVQKFIESDGVVLLADLLNKCRQNGEGCLAVPLLSCFRALLNSSVGRSSVIECASPHVLLAIAGALDLPQHRCKTLSLEILSGLCLAAEGGHKAVLQALTDAQPLLGERTRFQTIVNDLHREYHSTTTTDSEGATSSVETLSDGPAEQSLEFRLHLRYEFLMLGIQEVIDRLRNAHGSTLEDHFDLFEMMRQEDEQELASSLDSGSSSPVDFESPAGMAEALSQKLDNTVALPHLISLLQHLLMIPGDDKHVHLWRLFDLILQQLSLHTALGNFSSADPQFSTPLQLDMNELISRLRTQNDCDKLEKELSEANAELENERRRVLELENRISDMQDGLSLSSFSRISDLSSSPSDPCHSPTFGNSGGLLPQ
;
A
#
# COMPACT_ATOMS: atom_id res chain seq x y z
N MET A 1 3.93 8.51 -16.17
CA MET A 1 4.56 7.73 -15.08
C MET A 1 6.09 7.80 -15.18
N ASP A 2 6.74 7.31 -16.24
CA ASP A 2 8.22 7.39 -16.38
C ASP A 2 8.81 8.81 -16.27
N ASP A 3 8.13 9.82 -16.82
CA ASP A 3 8.57 11.23 -16.78
C ASP A 3 8.31 11.90 -15.40
N LEU A 4 7.31 11.41 -14.65
CA LEU A 4 7.06 11.83 -13.26
C LEU A 4 8.12 11.18 -12.34
N MET A 5 8.46 9.91 -12.61
CA MET A 5 9.49 9.15 -11.92
C MET A 5 10.88 9.73 -12.16
N ASP A 6 11.23 10.11 -13.38
CA ASP A 6 12.48 10.82 -13.68
C ASP A 6 12.50 12.24 -13.09
N ARG A 7 11.35 12.89 -12.89
CA ARG A 7 11.25 14.18 -12.20
C ARG A 7 11.40 14.03 -10.68
N ILE A 8 10.72 13.08 -10.05
CA ILE A 8 10.82 12.79 -8.61
C ILE A 8 12.22 12.27 -8.27
N TRP A 9 12.74 11.32 -9.05
CA TRP A 9 14.11 10.80 -8.91
C TRP A 9 15.17 11.83 -9.31
N GLY A 10 14.86 12.71 -10.26
CA GLY A 10 15.69 13.86 -10.61
C GLY A 10 15.73 14.92 -9.51
N CYS A 11 14.62 15.16 -8.80
CA CYS A 11 14.56 16.02 -7.61
C CYS A 11 15.32 15.39 -6.44
N PHE A 12 15.16 14.08 -6.24
CA PHE A 12 15.93 13.29 -5.28
C PHE A 12 17.44 13.43 -5.49
N ASN A 13 17.91 13.37 -6.74
CA ASN A 13 19.33 13.54 -7.07
C ASN A 13 19.80 15.01 -7.04
N ARG A 14 18.89 15.99 -7.19
CA ARG A 14 19.21 17.43 -7.20
C ARG A 14 19.35 18.06 -5.80
N LEU A 15 18.91 17.38 -4.74
CA LEU A 15 19.01 17.85 -3.35
C LEU A 15 20.38 17.59 -2.68
N SER A 16 21.40 17.14 -3.44
CA SER A 16 22.81 17.21 -3.00
C SER A 16 23.37 18.60 -3.31
N PRO A 17 24.15 19.23 -2.40
CA PRO A 17 24.63 20.59 -2.61
C PRO A 17 25.45 20.65 -3.91
N SER A 18 24.91 21.39 -4.87
CA SER A 18 25.59 21.70 -6.13
C SER A 18 26.98 22.24 -5.81
N GLU A 19 28.01 21.64 -6.40
CA GLU A 19 29.34 22.19 -6.46
C GLU A 19 29.23 23.66 -6.90
N LYS A 20 29.56 24.58 -5.98
CA LYS A 20 29.77 25.98 -6.34
C LYS A 20 30.90 25.99 -7.37
N LYS A 21 30.57 26.31 -8.62
CA LYS A 21 31.55 26.69 -9.64
C LYS A 21 32.55 27.68 -9.02
N PRO A 22 33.87 27.39 -9.01
CA PRO A 22 34.84 28.41 -8.69
C PRO A 22 34.81 29.48 -9.80
N PRO A 23 35.02 30.76 -9.46
CA PRO A 23 34.89 31.85 -10.41
C PRO A 23 36.03 31.83 -11.43
N ASP A 24 35.65 32.20 -12.64
CA ASP A 24 36.48 32.41 -13.83
C ASP A 24 37.72 33.26 -13.48
N ARG A 25 38.91 32.71 -13.69
CA ARG A 25 40.16 33.47 -13.74
C ARG A 25 40.94 33.04 -14.98
N SER A 26 40.93 33.98 -15.91
CA SER A 26 41.74 34.09 -17.11
C SER A 26 43.22 33.77 -16.89
N ASP A 27 43.77 33.05 -17.87
CA ASP A 27 45.13 33.10 -18.40
C ASP A 27 46.29 33.41 -17.43
N ASP A 28 47.10 32.39 -17.16
CA ASP A 28 48.56 32.55 -17.19
C ASP A 28 49.25 31.21 -17.49
N HIS A 29 50.11 31.23 -18.51
CA HIS A 29 51.08 30.20 -18.88
C HIS A 29 51.96 29.77 -17.70
N PHE A 30 52.23 28.46 -17.52
CA PHE A 30 53.60 27.98 -17.28
C PHE A 30 53.79 26.45 -17.43
N ASP A 31 55.04 26.11 -17.73
CA ASP A 31 55.60 24.91 -18.35
C ASP A 31 55.54 23.55 -17.63
N SER A 32 55.75 22.52 -18.46
CA SER A 32 56.12 21.14 -18.12
C SER A 32 57.40 21.02 -17.29
N HIS A 33 57.45 20.08 -16.34
CA HIS A 33 58.43 18.98 -16.32
C HIS A 33 58.31 18.10 -15.05
N ALA A 34 58.43 16.78 -15.30
CA ALA A 34 59.05 15.73 -14.49
C ALA A 34 58.45 15.37 -13.11
N PHE A 35 58.08 14.09 -12.94
CA PHE A 35 58.93 13.14 -12.20
C PHE A 35 58.39 11.70 -12.37
N SER A 36 59.17 10.86 -13.05
CA SER A 36 59.02 9.42 -13.04
C SER A 36 59.68 8.85 -11.79
N HIS A 37 58.97 8.03 -11.01
CA HIS A 37 59.61 7.08 -10.12
C HIS A 37 59.00 5.70 -10.28
N THR A 38 59.82 4.81 -10.82
CA THR A 38 59.64 3.37 -10.92
C THR A 38 59.69 2.74 -9.53
N ASN A 39 58.83 1.75 -9.26
CA ASN A 39 59.20 0.67 -8.35
C ASN A 39 58.66 -0.68 -8.84
N LYS A 40 59.59 -1.59 -9.10
CA LYS A 40 59.39 -3.00 -9.45
C LYS A 40 59.16 -3.79 -8.16
N VAL A 41 58.14 -4.64 -8.13
CA VAL A 41 58.09 -5.79 -7.20
C VAL A 41 57.69 -7.05 -7.98
N SER A 42 58.46 -8.09 -7.72
CA SER A 42 58.55 -9.36 -8.44
C SER A 42 57.37 -10.30 -8.16
N ARG A 43 56.88 -10.96 -9.21
CA ARG A 43 55.93 -12.09 -9.14
C ARG A 43 56.62 -13.36 -8.65
N THR A 44 55.94 -14.10 -7.78
CA THR A 44 56.10 -15.57 -7.64
C THR A 44 54.73 -16.21 -7.88
N MET A 45 54.73 -17.36 -8.56
CA MET A 45 53.54 -18.09 -9.01
C MET A 45 53.24 -19.30 -8.10
N SER A 46 51.96 -19.57 -7.85
CA SER A 46 51.41 -20.94 -7.78
C SER A 46 49.87 -20.97 -7.93
N ASP A 47 49.45 -21.53 -9.05
CA ASP A 47 48.24 -22.27 -9.46
C ASP A 47 46.93 -22.37 -8.63
N ASN A 48 45.85 -22.06 -9.40
CA ASN A 48 44.60 -22.80 -9.69
C ASN A 48 43.33 -22.76 -8.80
N SER A 49 42.22 -22.65 -9.55
CA SER A 49 40.81 -22.99 -9.26
C SER A 49 39.87 -21.86 -8.80
N ALA A 50 39.34 -21.09 -9.75
CA ALA A 50 37.93 -20.67 -9.80
C ALA A 50 37.63 -20.02 -11.16
N ALA A 51 36.57 -20.46 -11.81
CA ALA A 51 36.05 -19.84 -13.03
C ALA A 51 35.37 -18.51 -12.66
N ASN A 52 36.12 -17.42 -12.68
CA ASN A 52 35.60 -16.05 -12.55
C ASN A 52 35.87 -15.28 -13.84
N CYS A 53 34.85 -14.56 -14.30
CA CYS A 53 34.86 -13.64 -15.44
C CYS A 53 36.16 -12.82 -15.49
N ARG A 54 37.09 -13.22 -16.35
CA ARG A 54 38.30 -12.45 -16.66
C ARG A 54 37.98 -11.50 -17.80
N MET A 55 37.49 -10.30 -17.49
CA MET A 55 37.65 -9.20 -18.44
C MET A 55 39.15 -8.94 -18.61
N LEU A 56 39.55 -8.88 -19.88
CA LEU A 56 40.94 -8.86 -20.31
C LEU A 56 41.66 -7.62 -19.77
N HIS A 57 42.75 -7.82 -19.04
CA HIS A 57 43.65 -6.77 -18.61
C HIS A 57 44.38 -6.21 -19.84
N LEU A 58 43.78 -5.25 -20.54
CA LEU A 58 44.26 -4.78 -21.85
C LEU A 58 45.13 -3.53 -21.69
N LYS A 59 46.26 -3.50 -22.42
CA LYS A 59 47.18 -2.36 -22.48
C LYS A 59 46.69 -1.32 -23.50
N PRO A 60 47.00 -0.02 -23.33
CA PRO A 60 46.52 1.06 -24.21
C PRO A 60 47.00 1.04 -25.67
N SER A 61 47.67 -0.01 -26.16
CA SER A 61 48.38 -0.01 -27.44
C SER A 61 47.86 -1.01 -28.47
N ASP A 62 46.89 -1.85 -28.11
CA ASP A 62 46.37 -2.86 -29.03
C ASP A 62 45.07 -2.33 -29.66
N LEU A 63 45.03 -2.18 -30.99
CA LEU A 63 43.79 -2.00 -31.73
C LEU A 63 42.93 -3.24 -31.51
N ILE A 64 41.99 -3.12 -30.58
CA ILE A 64 41.05 -4.17 -30.21
C ILE A 64 40.20 -4.46 -31.42
N ASP A 65 40.07 -5.75 -31.72
CA ASP A 65 39.10 -6.24 -32.67
C ASP A 65 37.72 -5.66 -32.32
N THR A 66 37.01 -5.09 -33.30
CA THR A 66 35.74 -4.38 -33.05
C THR A 66 34.73 -5.24 -32.30
N GLN A 67 34.80 -6.56 -32.47
CA GLN A 67 33.97 -7.53 -31.75
C GLN A 67 34.34 -7.66 -30.26
N GLN A 68 35.62 -7.62 -29.91
CA GLN A 68 36.07 -7.67 -28.52
C GLN A 68 35.80 -6.37 -27.78
N LEU A 69 35.93 -5.23 -28.46
CA LEU A 69 35.57 -3.93 -27.92
C LEU A 69 34.08 -3.87 -27.60
N GLU A 70 33.24 -4.30 -28.54
CA GLU A 70 31.80 -4.29 -28.33
C GLU A 70 31.40 -5.25 -27.21
N SER A 71 32.01 -6.45 -27.12
CA SER A 71 31.78 -7.37 -26.00
C SER A 71 32.15 -6.74 -24.65
N ALA A 72 33.34 -6.17 -24.51
CA ALA A 72 33.78 -5.54 -23.27
C ALA A 72 32.96 -4.28 -22.92
N PHE A 73 32.44 -3.59 -23.94
CA PHE A 73 31.53 -2.46 -23.75
C PHE A 73 30.15 -2.91 -23.28
N GLN A 74 29.62 -4.04 -23.78
CA GLN A 74 28.38 -4.61 -23.24
C GLN A 74 28.54 -5.05 -21.78
N ASP A 75 29.68 -5.64 -21.42
CA ASP A 75 29.99 -5.98 -20.03
C ASP A 75 30.04 -4.71 -19.15
N LEU A 76 30.65 -3.63 -19.64
CA LEU A 76 30.66 -2.32 -18.98
C LEU A 76 29.23 -1.77 -18.80
N LEU A 77 28.37 -1.85 -19.82
CA LEU A 77 27.00 -1.37 -19.73
C LEU A 77 26.19 -2.14 -18.68
N GLY A 78 26.41 -3.46 -18.57
CA GLY A 78 25.82 -4.27 -17.52
C GLY A 78 26.25 -3.85 -16.10
N GLU A 79 27.50 -3.41 -15.94
CA GLU A 79 28.05 -2.95 -14.65
C GLU A 79 27.58 -1.55 -14.22
N LEU A 80 26.92 -0.78 -15.10
CA LEU A 80 26.52 0.61 -14.84
C LEU A 80 25.02 0.76 -14.49
N ASP A 81 24.22 -0.31 -14.57
CA ASP A 81 22.77 -0.33 -14.26
C ASP A 81 21.99 0.86 -14.84
N LEU A 82 22.21 1.14 -16.12
CA LEU A 82 21.62 2.30 -16.79
C LEU A 82 20.25 2.00 -17.40
N SER A 83 19.38 3.01 -17.45
CA SER A 83 18.13 2.97 -18.22
C SER A 83 18.38 2.63 -19.71
N PRO A 84 17.47 1.90 -20.39
CA PRO A 84 17.62 1.50 -21.79
C PRO A 84 17.92 2.66 -22.74
N ASP A 85 17.38 3.85 -22.48
CA ASP A 85 17.63 5.02 -23.34
C ASP A 85 19.05 5.57 -23.18
N LYS A 86 19.58 5.57 -21.95
CA LYS A 86 20.99 5.94 -21.70
C LYS A 86 21.95 4.90 -22.28
N GLN A 87 21.61 3.61 -22.20
CA GLN A 87 22.37 2.55 -22.84
C GLN A 87 22.41 2.71 -24.37
N ARG A 88 21.29 3.07 -25.00
CA ARG A 88 21.23 3.37 -26.45
C ARG A 88 22.14 4.55 -26.82
N GLN A 89 22.05 5.66 -26.09
CA GLN A 89 22.90 6.84 -26.32
C GLN A 89 24.39 6.54 -26.17
N LEU A 90 24.76 5.64 -25.25
CA LEU A 90 26.13 5.18 -25.05
C LEU A 90 26.59 4.21 -26.15
N ASN A 91 25.69 3.35 -26.64
CA ASN A 91 25.95 2.45 -27.76
C ASN A 91 26.20 3.19 -29.07
N GLU A 92 25.64 4.38 -29.25
CA GLU A 92 25.83 5.25 -30.42
C GLU A 92 27.18 6.02 -30.40
N GLN A 93 27.96 5.95 -29.32
CA GLN A 93 29.25 6.63 -29.23
C GLN A 93 30.33 6.00 -30.14
N SER A 94 31.33 6.80 -30.50
CA SER A 94 32.47 6.31 -31.30
C SER A 94 33.28 5.24 -30.56
N ALA A 95 33.91 4.33 -31.32
CA ALA A 95 34.74 3.24 -30.78
C ALA A 95 35.85 3.76 -29.84
N GLU A 96 36.44 4.92 -30.15
CA GLU A 96 37.46 5.57 -29.32
C GLU A 96 36.92 5.95 -27.93
N LYS A 97 35.70 6.50 -27.86
CA LYS A 97 35.06 6.85 -26.59
C LYS A 97 34.66 5.60 -25.80
N LYS A 98 34.09 4.59 -26.47
CA LYS A 98 33.76 3.29 -25.86
C LYS A 98 35.03 2.66 -25.25
N TRP A 99 36.14 2.72 -25.96
CA TRP A 99 37.42 2.20 -25.47
C TRP A 99 37.95 2.94 -24.25
N MET A 100 37.92 4.28 -24.26
CA MET A 100 38.34 5.06 -23.09
C MET A 100 37.50 4.73 -21.86
N MET A 101 36.19 4.54 -22.00
CA MET A 101 35.30 4.16 -20.91
C MET A 101 35.63 2.78 -20.33
N VAL A 102 35.86 1.78 -21.19
CA VAL A 102 36.22 0.41 -20.76
C VAL A 102 37.56 0.39 -20.02
N VAL A 103 38.55 1.13 -20.52
CA VAL A 103 39.88 1.22 -19.88
C VAL A 103 39.78 1.93 -18.53
N GLU A 104 39.06 3.04 -18.45
CA GLU A 104 38.88 3.77 -17.20
C GLU A 104 38.17 2.91 -16.15
N GLN A 105 37.11 2.19 -16.51
CA GLN A 105 36.43 1.30 -15.58
C GLN A 105 37.31 0.13 -15.15
N SER A 106 38.07 -0.48 -16.05
CA SER A 106 38.97 -1.60 -15.74
C SER A 106 40.03 -1.21 -14.70
N THR A 107 40.48 0.05 -14.69
CA THR A 107 41.41 0.55 -13.65
C THR A 107 40.75 0.75 -12.28
N ARG A 108 39.41 0.84 -12.22
CA ARG A 108 38.65 1.02 -10.98
C ARG A 108 38.27 -0.32 -10.31
N MET A 109 38.19 -1.42 -11.06
CA MET A 109 37.70 -2.73 -10.58
C MET A 109 38.60 -3.45 -9.55
N ASP A 110 39.83 -2.99 -9.27
CA ASP A 110 40.73 -3.58 -8.26
C ASP A 110 40.29 -3.37 -6.78
N LYS A 111 39.09 -2.82 -6.54
CA LYS A 111 38.60 -2.42 -5.21
C LYS A 111 37.85 -3.51 -4.43
N SER A 112 37.98 -4.78 -4.82
CA SER A 112 37.35 -5.91 -4.11
C SER A 112 37.69 -5.95 -2.60
N ALA A 113 38.93 -5.59 -2.24
CA ALA A 113 39.36 -5.50 -0.84
C ALA A 113 38.72 -4.33 -0.05
N ALA A 114 38.26 -3.28 -0.74
CA ALA A 114 37.58 -2.15 -0.10
C ALA A 114 36.17 -2.53 0.36
N CYS A 115 35.49 -3.40 -0.40
CA CYS A 115 34.18 -3.95 -0.04
C CYS A 115 34.29 -4.77 1.26
N ASP A 116 35.23 -5.73 1.31
CA ASP A 116 35.45 -6.60 2.48
C ASP A 116 35.82 -5.78 3.73
N ALA A 117 36.64 -4.74 3.55
CA ALA A 117 36.97 -3.82 4.62
C ALA A 117 35.76 -2.99 5.10
N GLY A 118 34.83 -2.65 4.22
CA GLY A 118 33.58 -1.98 4.56
C GLY A 118 32.69 -2.84 5.45
N VAL A 119 32.43 -4.08 5.01
CA VAL A 119 31.61 -5.06 5.73
C VAL A 119 32.20 -5.35 7.12
N LYS A 120 33.50 -5.62 7.18
CA LYS A 120 34.19 -5.88 8.45
C LYS A 120 34.07 -4.72 9.46
N ARG A 121 34.09 -3.46 9.00
CA ARG A 121 33.87 -2.31 9.89
C ARG A 121 32.46 -2.28 10.47
N LEU A 122 31.44 -2.67 9.68
CA LEU A 122 30.07 -2.77 10.17
C LEU A 122 29.97 -3.82 11.29
N GLU A 123 30.60 -4.98 11.09
CA GLU A 123 30.70 -6.03 12.11
C GLU A 123 31.41 -5.53 13.38
N ASP A 124 32.54 -4.82 13.23
CA ASP A 124 33.30 -4.26 14.35
C ASP A 124 32.44 -3.27 15.16
N TYR A 125 31.67 -2.40 14.51
CA TYR A 125 30.78 -1.44 15.17
C TYR A 125 29.55 -2.09 15.82
N LEU A 126 29.06 -3.17 15.23
CA LEU A 126 28.00 -4.00 15.81
C LEU A 126 28.48 -4.71 17.06
N GLN A 127 29.70 -5.22 17.07
CA GLN A 127 30.28 -5.85 18.25
C GLN A 127 30.61 -4.80 19.33
N MET A 128 31.23 -3.69 18.94
CA MET A 128 31.66 -2.63 19.83
C MET A 128 31.27 -1.27 19.25
N PHE A 129 30.25 -0.65 19.83
CA PHE A 129 29.77 0.64 19.34
C PHE A 129 30.86 1.71 19.50
N PRO A 130 31.09 2.57 18.49
CA PRO A 130 32.12 3.60 18.56
C PRO A 130 31.96 4.49 19.79
N ASP A 131 33.05 4.66 20.53
CA ASP A 131 33.11 5.61 21.64
C ASP A 131 33.18 7.05 21.11
N LYS A 132 32.98 8.03 21.99
CA LYS A 132 32.94 9.46 21.61
C LYS A 132 34.19 9.93 20.85
N TYR A 133 35.35 9.30 21.04
CA TYR A 133 36.59 9.65 20.38
C TYR A 133 36.73 9.02 18.98
N SER A 134 36.26 7.79 18.79
CA SER A 134 36.27 7.10 17.48
C SER A 134 35.05 7.45 16.62
N LEU A 135 33.99 8.00 17.20
CA LEU A 135 32.75 8.35 16.51
C LEU A 135 32.96 9.21 15.24
N PRO A 136 33.78 10.29 15.24
CA PRO A 136 34.01 11.07 14.02
C PRO A 136 34.66 10.25 12.90
N LEU A 137 35.59 9.35 13.24
CA LEU A 137 36.23 8.46 12.27
C LEU A 137 35.22 7.44 11.73
N ALA A 138 34.35 6.89 12.59
CA ALA A 138 33.31 5.96 12.19
C ALA A 138 32.31 6.61 11.22
N ILE A 139 31.89 7.84 11.50
CA ILE A 139 31.04 8.63 10.59
C ILE A 139 31.71 8.77 9.23
N GLN A 140 32.96 9.24 9.19
CA GLN A 140 33.71 9.42 7.94
C GLN A 140 33.85 8.09 7.15
N GLN A 141 34.06 6.98 7.85
CA GLN A 141 34.18 5.66 7.23
C GLN A 141 32.86 5.17 6.63
N LEU A 142 31.73 5.42 7.31
CA LEU A 142 30.39 5.10 6.80
C LEU A 142 29.97 6.03 5.64
N GLU A 143 30.32 7.32 5.69
CA GLU A 143 30.11 8.24 4.57
C GLU A 143 30.91 7.79 3.33
N GLY A 144 32.16 7.35 3.52
CA GLY A 144 32.97 6.76 2.47
C GLY A 144 32.35 5.48 1.88
N LEU A 145 31.74 4.65 2.73
CA LEU A 145 30.98 3.48 2.29
C LEU A 145 29.75 3.88 1.46
N ALA A 146 28.97 4.86 1.91
CA ALA A 146 27.83 5.38 1.16
C ALA A 146 28.22 5.92 -0.22
N ILE A 147 29.35 6.64 -0.30
CA ILE A 147 29.90 7.10 -1.59
C ILE A 147 30.25 5.89 -2.46
N SER A 148 30.95 4.90 -1.91
CA SER A 148 31.38 3.70 -2.64
C SER A 148 30.17 2.92 -3.19
N LEU A 149 29.14 2.71 -2.37
CA LEU A 149 27.89 2.04 -2.79
C LEU A 149 27.16 2.80 -3.91
N ARG A 150 27.36 4.12 -4.02
CA ARG A 150 26.75 4.95 -5.07
C ARG A 150 27.57 5.01 -6.36
N THR A 151 28.90 4.97 -6.26
CA THR A 151 29.79 5.29 -7.41
C THR A 151 30.57 4.11 -7.97
N GLU A 152 30.70 3.02 -7.20
CA GLU A 152 31.35 1.80 -7.69
C GLU A 152 30.38 0.96 -8.54
N SER A 153 30.90 -0.12 -9.14
CA SER A 153 30.13 -0.93 -10.10
C SER A 153 29.05 -1.79 -9.43
N VAL A 154 28.10 -2.30 -10.23
CA VAL A 154 27.06 -3.22 -9.74
C VAL A 154 27.66 -4.45 -9.06
N SER A 155 28.76 -5.00 -9.58
CA SER A 155 29.48 -6.11 -8.95
C SER A 155 29.99 -5.79 -7.53
N PHE A 156 30.37 -4.53 -7.24
CA PHE A 156 30.74 -4.11 -5.89
C PHE A 156 29.53 -4.18 -4.94
N VAL A 157 28.37 -3.69 -5.40
CA VAL A 157 27.12 -3.71 -4.63
C VAL A 157 26.65 -5.14 -4.41
N GLN A 158 26.71 -5.99 -5.44
CA GLN A 158 26.35 -7.39 -5.32
C GLN A 158 27.24 -8.14 -4.32
N LYS A 159 28.56 -7.93 -4.36
CA LYS A 159 29.47 -8.51 -3.36
C LYS A 159 29.16 -8.04 -1.94
N PHE A 160 28.81 -6.77 -1.77
CA PHE A 160 28.41 -6.21 -0.47
C PHE A 160 27.14 -6.89 0.06
N ILE A 161 26.16 -7.13 -0.81
CA ILE A 161 24.92 -7.83 -0.48
C ILE A 161 25.19 -9.29 -0.12
N GLU A 162 26.00 -10.00 -0.91
CA GLU A 162 26.41 -11.40 -0.66
C GLU A 162 27.18 -11.59 0.65
N SER A 163 27.79 -10.51 1.15
CA SER A 163 28.52 -10.48 2.42
C SER A 163 27.65 -9.99 3.59
N ASP A 164 26.33 -10.12 3.49
CA ASP A 164 25.33 -9.68 4.49
C ASP A 164 25.37 -8.17 4.83
N GLY A 165 26.01 -7.35 3.99
CA GLY A 165 26.23 -5.93 4.26
C GLY A 165 24.94 -5.14 4.51
N VAL A 166 23.86 -5.46 3.80
CA VAL A 166 22.54 -4.81 3.96
C VAL A 166 21.92 -5.12 5.32
N VAL A 167 22.05 -6.36 5.79
CA VAL A 167 21.55 -6.78 7.11
C VAL A 167 22.37 -6.12 8.22
N LEU A 168 23.69 -6.08 8.08
CA LEU A 168 24.58 -5.41 9.03
C LEU A 168 24.29 -3.90 9.15
N LEU A 169 23.97 -3.23 8.04
CA LEU A 169 23.51 -1.84 8.06
C LEU A 169 22.21 -1.68 8.88
N ALA A 170 21.25 -2.59 8.70
CA ALA A 170 19.97 -2.57 9.41
C ALA A 170 20.14 -2.83 10.90
N ASP A 171 20.95 -3.82 11.26
CA ASP A 171 21.29 -4.14 12.66
C ASP A 171 21.93 -2.94 13.36
N LEU A 172 22.88 -2.28 12.69
CA LEU A 172 23.60 -1.15 13.28
C LEU A 172 22.68 0.07 13.41
N LEU A 173 21.79 0.29 12.43
CA LEU A 173 20.76 1.33 12.49
C LEU A 173 19.78 1.09 13.65
N ASN A 174 19.33 -0.15 13.85
CA ASN A 174 18.46 -0.51 14.97
C ASN A 174 19.20 -0.34 16.31
N LYS A 175 20.50 -0.64 16.37
CA LYS A 175 21.34 -0.38 17.55
C LYS A 175 21.46 1.12 17.87
N CYS A 176 21.61 1.97 16.84
CA CYS A 176 21.55 3.43 17.00
C CYS A 176 20.24 3.89 17.65
N ARG A 177 19.11 3.35 17.15
CA ARG A 177 17.77 3.63 17.69
C ARG A 177 17.64 3.20 19.15
N GLN A 178 18.03 1.97 19.48
CA GLN A 178 17.97 1.45 20.85
C GLN A 178 18.81 2.26 21.84
N ASN A 179 19.95 2.79 21.39
CA ASN A 179 20.82 3.64 22.20
C ASN A 179 20.32 5.10 22.29
N GLY A 180 19.34 5.50 21.47
CA GLY A 180 18.92 6.89 21.33
C GLY A 180 19.98 7.80 20.69
N GLU A 181 21.00 7.22 20.06
CA GLU A 181 22.14 7.95 19.48
C GLU A 181 22.02 8.01 17.95
N GLY A 182 21.62 9.16 17.42
CA GLY A 182 21.46 9.37 15.97
C GLY A 182 22.77 9.55 15.19
N CYS A 183 23.93 9.61 15.84
CA CYS A 183 25.18 10.04 15.21
C CYS A 183 25.64 9.19 14.02
N LEU A 184 25.44 7.86 14.07
CA LEU A 184 25.76 6.97 12.95
C LEU A 184 24.54 6.73 12.03
N ALA A 185 23.33 7.08 12.45
CA ALA A 185 22.12 6.78 11.70
C ALA A 185 22.07 7.51 10.35
N VAL A 186 22.50 8.78 10.28
CA VAL A 186 22.55 9.55 9.02
C VAL A 186 23.43 8.90 7.95
N PRO A 187 24.71 8.54 8.21
CA PRO A 187 25.53 7.89 7.20
C PRO A 187 25.07 6.45 6.89
N LEU A 188 24.44 5.73 7.83
CA LEU A 188 23.83 4.42 7.58
C LEU A 188 22.63 4.53 6.62
N LEU A 189 21.71 5.46 6.87
CA LEU A 189 20.61 5.77 5.96
C LEU A 189 21.14 6.25 4.60
N SER A 190 22.25 6.98 4.57
CA SER A 190 22.90 7.36 3.31
C SER A 190 23.45 6.15 2.53
N CYS A 191 23.89 5.08 3.22
CA CYS A 191 24.26 3.82 2.56
C CYS A 191 23.03 3.14 1.94
N PHE A 192 21.90 3.07 2.66
CA PHE A 192 20.64 2.55 2.11
C PHE A 192 20.17 3.36 0.91
N ARG A 193 20.18 4.69 1.02
CA ARG A 193 19.85 5.59 -0.10
C ARG A 193 20.76 5.36 -1.32
N ALA A 194 22.05 5.10 -1.10
CA ALA A 194 22.99 4.77 -2.16
C ALA A 194 22.65 3.43 -2.84
N LEU A 195 22.28 2.40 -2.06
CA LEU A 195 21.89 1.09 -2.58
C LEU A 195 20.68 1.19 -3.54
N LEU A 196 19.74 2.09 -3.28
CA LEU A 196 18.56 2.26 -4.14
C LEU A 196 18.89 2.75 -5.56
N ASN A 197 20.10 3.27 -5.80
CA ASN A 197 20.54 3.64 -7.14
C ASN A 197 20.85 2.43 -8.03
N SER A 198 20.99 1.23 -7.45
CA SER A 198 21.20 -0.02 -8.18
C SER A 198 19.95 -0.90 -8.10
N SER A 199 19.57 -1.53 -9.22
CA SER A 199 18.48 -2.51 -9.32
C SER A 199 18.68 -3.67 -8.36
N VAL A 200 19.90 -4.21 -8.28
CA VAL A 200 20.28 -5.28 -7.34
C VAL A 200 20.14 -4.79 -5.89
N GLY A 201 20.50 -3.54 -5.62
CA GLY A 201 20.32 -2.92 -4.31
C GLY A 201 18.85 -2.74 -3.92
N ARG A 202 18.00 -2.26 -4.85
CA ARG A 202 16.54 -2.14 -4.65
C ARG A 202 15.91 -3.50 -4.35
N SER A 203 16.20 -4.50 -5.18
CA SER A 203 15.73 -5.88 -4.96
C SER A 203 16.18 -6.43 -3.61
N SER A 204 17.45 -6.26 -3.24
CA SER A 204 17.97 -6.75 -1.96
C SER A 204 17.28 -6.14 -0.74
N VAL A 205 16.81 -4.90 -0.83
CA VAL A 205 16.09 -4.22 0.27
C VAL A 205 14.64 -4.70 0.38
N ILE A 206 14.03 -5.20 -0.70
CA ILE A 206 12.61 -5.62 -0.76
C ILE A 206 12.42 -7.14 -0.67
N GLU A 207 13.41 -7.94 -1.06
CA GLU A 207 13.37 -9.42 -1.05
C GLU A 207 13.74 -10.02 0.33
N CYS A 208 14.25 -11.26 0.40
CA CYS A 208 14.31 -12.12 1.61
C CYS A 208 14.79 -11.52 2.96
N ALA A 209 15.52 -10.41 2.98
CA ALA A 209 15.94 -9.70 4.21
C ALA A 209 14.99 -8.53 4.60
N SER A 210 13.96 -8.27 3.81
CA SER A 210 13.18 -7.02 3.81
C SER A 210 12.39 -6.73 5.07
N PRO A 211 11.79 -7.69 5.80
CA PRO A 211 10.99 -7.32 6.97
C PRO A 211 11.87 -6.66 8.03
N HIS A 212 13.08 -7.19 8.24
CA HIS A 212 14.03 -6.63 9.20
C HIS A 212 14.66 -5.33 8.71
N VAL A 213 15.09 -5.28 7.45
CA VAL A 213 15.74 -4.10 6.86
C VAL A 213 14.78 -2.91 6.79
N LEU A 214 13.58 -3.12 6.25
CA LEU A 214 12.56 -2.08 6.14
C LEU A 214 12.06 -1.63 7.51
N LEU A 215 11.92 -2.55 8.47
CA LEU A 215 11.57 -2.20 9.86
C LEU A 215 12.66 -1.35 10.52
N ALA A 216 13.94 -1.62 10.26
CA ALA A 216 15.04 -0.79 10.78
C ALA A 216 15.02 0.62 10.16
N ILE A 217 14.73 0.73 8.86
CA ILE A 217 14.56 2.01 8.16
C ILE A 217 13.35 2.77 8.75
N ALA A 218 12.16 2.16 8.76
CA ALA A 218 10.95 2.76 9.32
C ALA A 218 11.10 3.13 10.80
N GLY A 219 11.76 2.29 11.60
CA GLY A 219 12.07 2.56 13.00
C GLY A 219 13.03 3.74 13.20
N ALA A 220 13.78 4.17 12.18
CA ALA A 220 14.64 5.35 12.28
C ALA A 220 13.83 6.65 12.46
N LEU A 221 12.51 6.64 12.24
CA LEU A 221 11.61 7.76 12.56
C LEU A 221 11.56 8.09 14.08
N ASP A 222 11.92 7.12 14.93
CA ASP A 222 12.05 7.27 16.39
C ASP A 222 13.23 8.17 16.79
N LEU A 223 14.22 8.33 15.90
CA LEU A 223 15.43 9.09 16.21
C LEU A 223 15.13 10.60 16.29
N PRO A 224 15.78 11.33 17.22
CA PRO A 224 15.50 12.75 17.44
C PRO A 224 16.00 13.66 16.31
N GLN A 225 16.92 13.18 15.47
CA GLN A 225 17.54 13.98 14.42
C GLN A 225 16.62 14.06 13.19
N HIS A 226 16.19 15.28 12.84
CA HIS A 226 15.34 15.53 11.66
C HIS A 226 15.91 14.91 10.38
N ARG A 227 17.21 15.03 10.14
CA ARG A 227 17.86 14.46 8.95
C ARG A 227 17.66 12.94 8.82
N CYS A 228 17.59 12.20 9.92
CA CYS A 228 17.30 10.77 9.88
C CYS A 228 15.88 10.50 9.42
N LYS A 229 14.92 11.30 9.90
CA LYS A 229 13.50 11.20 9.51
C LYS A 229 13.32 11.50 8.03
N THR A 230 13.90 12.60 7.54
CA THR A 230 13.87 12.95 6.10
C THR A 230 14.44 11.84 5.24
N LEU A 231 15.65 11.34 5.57
CA LEU A 231 16.28 10.26 4.81
C LEU A 231 15.48 8.94 4.87
N SER A 232 14.91 8.61 6.02
CA SER A 232 14.05 7.44 6.18
C SER A 232 12.83 7.53 5.26
N LEU A 233 12.11 8.65 5.29
CA LEU A 233 10.93 8.87 4.46
C LEU A 233 11.27 8.88 2.97
N GLU A 234 12.37 9.55 2.59
CA GLU A 234 12.96 9.54 1.26
C GLU A 234 13.21 8.12 0.72
N ILE A 235 13.80 7.24 1.54
CA ILE A 235 14.09 5.84 1.18
C ILE A 235 12.79 5.05 1.03
N LEU A 236 11.88 5.14 2.00
CA LEU A 236 10.60 4.42 1.98
C LEU A 236 9.72 4.85 0.80
N SER A 237 9.66 6.15 0.52
CA SER A 237 8.96 6.72 -0.64
C SER A 237 9.58 6.23 -1.96
N GLY A 238 10.92 6.29 -2.09
CA GLY A 238 11.62 5.78 -3.26
C GLY A 238 11.35 4.29 -3.53
N LEU A 239 11.25 3.48 -2.48
CA LEU A 239 10.94 2.05 -2.57
C LEU A 239 9.48 1.77 -2.96
N CYS A 240 8.53 2.62 -2.55
CA CYS A 240 7.13 2.49 -2.95
C CYS A 240 6.95 2.65 -4.46
N LEU A 241 7.74 3.54 -5.08
CA LEU A 241 7.63 3.86 -6.50
C LEU A 241 8.52 3.00 -7.40
N ALA A 242 9.75 2.72 -6.97
CA ALA A 242 10.80 2.20 -7.85
C ALA A 242 10.87 0.67 -7.92
N ALA A 243 10.01 -0.06 -7.22
CA ALA A 243 10.12 -1.51 -7.12
C ALA A 243 8.76 -2.23 -6.98
N GLU A 244 8.63 -3.34 -7.70
CA GLU A 244 7.44 -4.19 -7.66
C GLU A 244 7.21 -4.75 -6.25
N GLY A 245 6.00 -4.56 -5.72
CA GLY A 245 5.66 -4.97 -4.35
C GLY A 245 6.28 -4.12 -3.23
N GLY A 246 7.08 -3.10 -3.57
CA GLY A 246 7.79 -2.26 -2.61
C GLY A 246 6.86 -1.51 -1.65
N HIS A 247 5.79 -0.92 -2.16
CA HIS A 247 4.81 -0.20 -1.32
C HIS A 247 4.10 -1.09 -0.30
N LYS A 248 3.66 -2.30 -0.69
CA LYS A 248 3.10 -3.27 0.26
C LYS A 248 4.13 -3.61 1.36
N ALA A 249 5.39 -3.80 1.00
CA ALA A 249 6.46 -4.09 1.96
C ALA A 249 6.73 -2.90 2.89
N VAL A 250 6.69 -1.66 2.36
CA VAL A 250 6.83 -0.43 3.14
C VAL A 250 5.66 -0.24 4.12
N LEU A 251 4.42 -0.46 3.67
CA LEU A 251 3.25 -0.43 4.54
C LEU A 251 3.35 -1.47 5.66
N GLN A 252 3.91 -2.65 5.37
CA GLN A 252 4.12 -3.69 6.38
C GLN A 252 5.13 -3.22 7.41
N ALA A 253 6.25 -2.66 6.95
CA ALA A 253 7.29 -2.14 7.83
C ALA A 253 6.80 -0.97 8.71
N LEU A 254 5.97 -0.06 8.18
CA LEU A 254 5.36 1.02 8.98
C LEU A 254 4.36 0.47 10.01
N THR A 255 3.60 -0.57 9.64
CA THR A 255 2.69 -1.27 10.55
C THR A 255 3.47 -1.96 11.68
N ASP A 256 4.57 -2.63 11.35
CA ASP A 256 5.44 -3.31 12.32
C ASP A 256 6.24 -2.31 13.18
N ALA A 257 6.53 -1.12 12.65
CA ALA A 257 7.18 -0.02 13.36
C ALA A 257 6.25 0.69 14.33
N GLN A 258 4.93 0.68 14.11
CA GLN A 258 3.94 1.33 14.97
C GLN A 258 4.14 1.08 16.48
N PRO A 259 4.27 -0.18 16.97
CA PRO A 259 4.53 -0.44 18.38
C PRO A 259 5.91 0.03 18.84
N LEU A 260 6.91 0.04 17.95
CA LEU A 260 8.26 0.53 18.26
C LEU A 260 8.28 2.04 18.49
N LEU A 261 7.50 2.78 17.70
CA LEU A 261 7.37 4.24 17.77
C LEU A 261 6.40 4.68 18.88
N GLY A 262 5.68 3.74 19.51
CA GLY A 262 4.69 4.04 20.54
C GLY A 262 3.46 4.76 20.01
N GLU A 263 3.14 4.56 18.73
CA GLU A 263 2.08 5.28 18.03
C GLU A 263 0.74 4.52 18.05
N ARG A 264 -0.35 5.30 18.03
CA ARG A 264 -1.70 4.73 17.95
C ARG A 264 -2.04 4.21 16.55
N THR A 265 -1.44 4.78 15.53
CA THR A 265 -1.64 4.46 14.11
C THR A 265 -0.29 4.58 13.38
N ARG A 266 -0.07 3.78 12.33
CA ARG A 266 1.24 3.64 11.65
C ARG A 266 1.78 4.91 10.97
N PHE A 267 0.94 5.91 10.73
CA PHE A 267 1.33 7.17 10.07
C PHE A 267 1.41 8.37 11.03
N GLN A 268 1.21 8.15 12.34
CA GLN A 268 1.08 9.25 13.30
C GLN A 268 2.33 10.12 13.38
N THR A 269 3.54 9.55 13.44
CA THR A 269 4.78 10.34 13.48
C THR A 269 5.02 11.09 12.19
N ILE A 270 4.68 10.51 11.04
CA ILE A 270 4.84 11.18 9.74
C ILE A 270 4.02 12.48 9.72
N VAL A 271 2.74 12.41 10.12
CA VAL A 271 1.85 13.58 10.17
C VAL A 271 2.27 14.55 11.29
N ASN A 272 2.71 14.05 12.45
CA ASN A 272 3.18 14.89 13.55
C ASN A 272 4.47 15.66 13.20
N ASP A 273 5.41 15.01 12.51
CA ASP A 273 6.65 15.65 12.06
C ASP A 273 6.35 16.73 11.01
N LEU A 274 5.45 16.46 10.05
CA LEU A 274 4.95 17.48 9.11
C LEU A 274 4.32 18.68 9.85
N HIS A 275 3.52 18.43 10.89
CA HIS A 275 2.97 19.50 11.72
C HIS A 275 4.06 20.28 12.50
N ARG A 276 5.14 19.61 12.94
CA ARG A 276 6.23 20.23 13.72
C ARG A 276 7.18 21.05 12.85
N GLU A 277 7.42 20.62 11.61
CA GLU A 277 8.34 21.26 10.65
C GLU A 277 7.92 22.67 10.22
N TYR A 278 6.68 23.09 10.54
CA TYR A 278 6.24 24.49 10.48
C TYR A 278 7.16 25.49 11.21
N HIS A 279 7.91 25.05 12.23
CA HIS A 279 8.79 25.92 13.03
C HIS A 279 10.27 25.89 12.62
N SER A 280 10.64 25.03 11.66
CA SER A 280 12.02 24.78 11.24
C SER A 280 12.29 25.31 9.83
N THR A 281 13.40 26.02 9.65
CA THR A 281 13.71 26.87 8.48
C THR A 281 14.22 26.15 7.22
N THR A 282 14.03 24.82 7.07
CA THR A 282 14.56 24.05 5.93
C THR A 282 13.44 23.49 5.06
N THR A 283 13.16 24.16 3.94
CA THR A 283 12.10 23.78 2.98
C THR A 283 12.25 22.36 2.43
N THR A 284 13.48 21.85 2.36
CA THR A 284 13.82 20.54 1.79
C THR A 284 13.36 19.36 2.64
N ASP A 285 13.24 19.52 3.96
CA ASP A 285 12.80 18.44 4.85
C ASP A 285 11.27 18.24 4.75
N SER A 286 10.54 19.36 4.73
CA SER A 286 9.08 19.38 4.52
C SER A 286 8.68 18.82 3.13
N GLU A 287 9.48 19.07 2.09
CA GLU A 287 9.28 18.51 0.75
C GLU A 287 9.34 16.97 0.76
N GLY A 288 10.37 16.40 1.41
CA GLY A 288 10.56 14.95 1.48
C GLY A 288 9.44 14.24 2.25
N ALA A 289 8.99 14.83 3.36
CA ALA A 289 7.88 14.29 4.14
C ALA A 289 6.54 14.38 3.39
N THR A 290 6.28 15.49 2.68
CA THR A 290 5.05 15.68 1.89
C THR A 290 5.00 14.71 0.70
N SER A 291 6.10 14.60 -0.05
CA SER A 291 6.22 13.63 -1.15
C SER A 291 6.05 12.17 -0.67
N SER A 292 6.42 11.88 0.58
CA SER A 292 6.22 10.56 1.17
C SER A 292 4.75 10.28 1.49
N VAL A 293 3.97 11.28 1.91
CA VAL A 293 2.52 11.12 2.13
C VAL A 293 1.79 10.81 0.82
N GLU A 294 2.10 11.54 -0.26
CA GLU A 294 1.58 11.25 -1.60
C GLU A 294 1.89 9.81 -2.02
N THR A 295 3.17 9.46 -1.96
CA THR A 295 3.66 8.17 -2.42
C THR A 295 3.13 6.99 -1.60
N LEU A 296 2.95 7.18 -0.30
CA LEU A 296 2.35 6.17 0.57
C LEU A 296 0.84 6.03 0.33
N SER A 297 0.15 7.12 -0.02
CA SER A 297 -1.29 7.10 -0.33
C SER A 297 -1.59 6.47 -1.70
N ASP A 298 -0.67 6.63 -2.66
CA ASP A 298 -0.91 6.36 -4.09
C ASP A 298 0.05 5.32 -4.73
N GLY A 299 0.75 4.47 -3.95
CA GLY A 299 1.57 3.37 -4.50
C GLY A 299 0.75 2.30 -5.28
N PRO A 300 1.19 1.04 -5.48
CA PRO A 300 0.43 -0.05 -6.13
C PRO A 300 -1.01 -0.32 -5.63
N ALA A 301 -1.51 0.45 -4.66
CA ALA A 301 -2.92 0.83 -4.54
C ALA A 301 -3.55 1.43 -5.82
N GLU A 302 -2.76 1.84 -6.81
CA GLU A 302 -3.21 2.40 -8.10
C GLU A 302 -4.29 1.55 -8.81
N GLN A 303 -4.39 0.24 -8.52
CA GLN A 303 -5.39 -0.63 -9.14
C GLN A 303 -6.70 -0.82 -8.35
N SER A 304 -6.80 -0.34 -7.11
CA SER A 304 -8.05 -0.43 -6.33
C SER A 304 -8.34 0.89 -5.65
N LEU A 305 -9.45 1.51 -6.08
CA LEU A 305 -10.02 2.70 -5.46
C LEU A 305 -10.20 2.52 -3.95
N GLU A 306 -10.69 1.35 -3.51
CA GLU A 306 -10.99 1.10 -2.11
C GLU A 306 -9.73 1.07 -1.24
N PHE A 307 -8.61 0.57 -1.77
CA PHE A 307 -7.34 0.59 -1.06
C PHE A 307 -6.73 2.00 -1.00
N ARG A 308 -6.83 2.80 -2.09
CA ARG A 308 -6.41 4.22 -2.06
C ARG A 308 -7.21 5.04 -1.07
N LEU A 309 -8.55 4.92 -1.11
CA LEU A 309 -9.44 5.60 -0.18
C LEU A 309 -9.14 5.22 1.27
N HIS A 310 -8.88 3.94 1.53
CA HIS A 310 -8.53 3.47 2.86
C HIS A 310 -7.27 4.13 3.43
N LEU A 311 -6.17 4.14 2.67
CA LEU A 311 -4.92 4.82 3.08
C LEU A 311 -5.12 6.32 3.23
N ARG A 312 -5.87 6.95 2.32
CA ARG A 312 -6.16 8.38 2.37
C ARG A 312 -6.99 8.76 3.60
N TYR A 313 -7.99 7.96 3.95
CA TYR A 313 -8.77 8.18 5.17
C TYR A 313 -7.94 8.03 6.44
N GLU A 314 -6.90 7.18 6.47
CA GLU A 314 -5.97 7.16 7.60
C GLU A 314 -5.24 8.49 7.78
N PHE A 315 -4.72 9.07 6.70
CA PHE A 315 -4.05 10.38 6.76
C PHE A 315 -5.02 11.51 7.10
N LEU A 316 -6.23 11.50 6.55
CA LEU A 316 -7.26 12.49 6.87
C LEU A 316 -7.68 12.44 8.34
N MET A 317 -7.84 11.23 8.92
CA MET A 317 -8.13 11.07 10.36
C MET A 317 -7.01 11.60 11.27
N LEU A 318 -5.77 11.62 10.78
CA LEU A 318 -4.63 12.22 11.50
C LEU A 318 -4.57 13.75 11.36
N GLY A 319 -5.47 14.35 10.58
CA GLY A 319 -5.56 15.80 10.40
C GLY A 319 -4.60 16.35 9.34
N ILE A 320 -4.20 15.55 8.34
CA ILE A 320 -3.27 16.00 7.29
C ILE A 320 -3.76 17.25 6.54
N GLN A 321 -5.08 17.41 6.36
CA GLN A 321 -5.66 18.58 5.66
C GLN A 321 -5.30 19.89 6.36
N GLU A 322 -5.42 19.94 7.69
CA GLU A 322 -5.03 21.14 8.44
C GLU A 322 -3.53 21.44 8.32
N VAL A 323 -2.70 20.38 8.21
CA VAL A 323 -1.25 20.53 8.03
C VAL A 323 -0.95 21.10 6.65
N ILE A 324 -1.57 20.57 5.59
CA ILE A 324 -1.46 21.06 4.21
C ILE A 324 -1.87 22.54 4.13
N ASP A 325 -3.06 22.89 4.65
CA ASP A 325 -3.57 24.27 4.63
C ASP A 325 -2.60 25.24 5.33
N ARG A 326 -1.99 24.81 6.44
CA ARG A 326 -1.02 25.62 7.19
C ARG A 326 0.32 25.74 6.45
N LEU A 327 0.80 24.68 5.82
CA LEU A 327 2.05 24.68 5.05
C LEU A 327 1.93 25.51 3.76
N ARG A 328 0.77 25.48 3.08
CA ARG A 328 0.46 26.32 1.91
C ARG A 328 0.59 27.81 2.22
N ASN A 329 0.24 28.22 3.44
CA ASN A 329 0.39 29.60 3.90
C ASN A 329 1.84 29.98 4.26
N ALA A 330 2.74 29.01 4.46
CA ALA A 330 4.06 29.22 5.03
C ALA A 330 5.21 29.02 4.03
N HIS A 331 5.05 28.25 2.96
CA HIS A 331 6.15 27.77 2.10
C HIS A 331 5.94 28.13 0.61
N GLY A 332 7.02 28.05 -0.19
CA GLY A 332 7.04 28.44 -1.61
C GLY A 332 6.56 27.35 -2.59
N SER A 333 6.61 27.67 -3.89
CA SER A 333 5.92 26.96 -5.00
C SER A 333 6.21 25.46 -5.15
N THR A 334 7.34 24.93 -4.66
CA THR A 334 7.68 23.51 -4.85
C THR A 334 6.83 22.56 -4.01
N LEU A 335 6.49 22.94 -2.76
CA LEU A 335 5.54 22.15 -1.95
C LEU A 335 4.09 22.32 -2.45
N GLU A 336 3.80 23.40 -3.16
CA GLU A 336 2.48 23.66 -3.70
C GLU A 336 2.10 22.61 -4.76
N ASP A 337 3.05 22.24 -5.63
CA ASP A 337 2.86 21.15 -6.61
C ASP A 337 2.48 19.82 -5.93
N HIS A 338 3.10 19.53 -4.78
CA HIS A 338 2.88 18.34 -3.97
C HIS A 338 1.47 18.34 -3.33
N PHE A 339 1.06 19.46 -2.75
CA PHE A 339 -0.29 19.62 -2.21
C PHE A 339 -1.37 19.56 -3.28
N ASP A 340 -1.13 20.20 -4.43
CA ASP A 340 -2.06 20.20 -5.56
C ASP A 340 -2.20 18.78 -6.14
N LEU A 341 -1.11 18.01 -6.20
CA LEU A 341 -1.16 16.60 -6.59
C LEU A 341 -2.00 15.78 -5.59
N PHE A 342 -1.75 15.91 -4.29
CA PHE A 342 -2.52 15.20 -3.27
C PHE A 342 -4.02 15.52 -3.33
N GLU A 343 -4.37 16.80 -3.51
CA GLU A 343 -5.76 17.25 -3.65
C GLU A 343 -6.39 16.76 -4.97
N MET A 344 -5.66 16.81 -6.09
CA MET A 344 -6.11 16.29 -7.38
C MET A 344 -6.43 14.80 -7.29
N MET A 345 -5.51 14.00 -6.76
CA MET A 345 -5.69 12.54 -6.60
C MET A 345 -6.88 12.24 -5.68
N ARG A 346 -7.07 13.02 -4.61
CA ARG A 346 -8.24 12.91 -3.72
C ARG A 346 -9.54 13.18 -4.48
N GLN A 347 -9.61 14.26 -5.27
CA GLN A 347 -10.80 14.62 -6.04
C GLN A 347 -11.12 13.57 -7.11
N GLU A 348 -10.09 13.01 -7.75
CA GLU A 348 -10.26 11.90 -8.70
C GLU A 348 -10.86 10.65 -8.04
N ASP A 349 -10.37 10.27 -6.86
CA ASP A 349 -10.91 9.14 -6.10
C ASP A 349 -12.34 9.38 -5.61
N GLU A 350 -12.66 10.59 -5.12
CA GLU A 350 -14.03 10.96 -4.74
C GLU A 350 -14.98 10.93 -5.95
N GLN A 351 -14.50 11.37 -7.12
CA GLN A 351 -15.26 11.33 -8.37
C GLN A 351 -15.47 9.91 -8.89
N GLU A 352 -14.46 9.04 -8.78
CA GLU A 352 -14.55 7.61 -9.12
C GLU A 352 -15.56 6.92 -8.17
N LEU A 353 -15.48 7.19 -6.87
CA LEU A 353 -16.43 6.69 -5.88
C LEU A 353 -17.85 7.18 -6.15
N ALA A 354 -18.04 8.47 -6.43
CA ALA A 354 -19.34 9.04 -6.79
C ALA A 354 -19.90 8.40 -8.06
N SER A 355 -19.06 8.17 -9.08
CA SER A 355 -19.49 7.51 -10.32
C SER A 355 -19.96 6.07 -10.09
N SER A 356 -19.41 5.37 -9.10
CA SER A 356 -19.87 4.03 -8.69
C SER A 356 -21.23 4.04 -7.99
N LEU A 357 -21.59 5.18 -7.38
CA LEU A 357 -22.86 5.39 -6.67
C LEU A 357 -23.96 5.92 -7.61
N ASP A 358 -23.58 6.64 -8.66
CA ASP A 358 -24.48 7.24 -9.64
C ASP A 358 -25.03 6.21 -10.64
N SER A 359 -26.03 5.47 -10.18
CA SER A 359 -27.09 4.95 -11.05
C SER A 359 -28.39 5.79 -10.96
N GLY A 360 -28.39 6.95 -10.28
CA GLY A 360 -29.59 7.81 -10.25
C GLY A 360 -29.65 9.04 -9.34
N SER A 361 -28.58 9.48 -8.66
CA SER A 361 -28.62 10.69 -7.81
C SER A 361 -28.16 11.96 -8.56
N SER A 362 -28.78 13.11 -8.28
CA SER A 362 -28.50 14.39 -8.97
C SER A 362 -27.70 15.39 -8.10
N SER A 363 -27.23 14.98 -6.93
CA SER A 363 -26.48 15.83 -6.00
C SER A 363 -25.10 15.22 -5.70
N PRO A 364 -24.01 16.01 -5.76
CA PRO A 364 -22.70 15.57 -5.30
C PRO A 364 -22.78 15.06 -3.86
N VAL A 365 -22.17 13.91 -3.57
CA VAL A 365 -22.08 13.37 -2.21
C VAL A 365 -21.08 14.21 -1.41
N ASP A 366 -21.52 14.73 -0.27
CA ASP A 366 -20.64 15.40 0.69
C ASP A 366 -20.00 14.35 1.61
N PHE A 367 -18.74 14.02 1.34
CA PHE A 367 -17.95 13.02 2.07
C PHE A 367 -17.39 13.54 3.41
N GLU A 368 -17.44 14.85 3.68
CA GLU A 368 -16.92 15.46 4.91
C GLU A 368 -18.02 15.65 5.97
N SER A 369 -19.29 15.58 5.56
CA SER A 369 -20.44 15.72 6.45
C SER A 369 -21.09 14.38 6.82
N PRO A 370 -21.32 14.08 8.11
CA PRO A 370 -22.09 12.92 8.53
C PRO A 370 -23.49 12.86 7.92
N ALA A 371 -24.12 14.02 7.70
CA ALA A 371 -25.44 14.11 7.08
C ALA A 371 -25.39 13.75 5.59
N GLY A 372 -24.38 14.23 4.88
CA GLY A 372 -24.15 13.89 3.46
C GLY A 372 -23.90 12.40 3.27
N MET A 373 -23.06 11.80 4.12
CA MET A 373 -22.79 10.36 4.10
C MET A 373 -24.03 9.52 4.45
N ALA A 374 -24.84 9.94 5.43
CA ALA A 374 -26.08 9.25 5.78
C ALA A 374 -27.11 9.31 4.64
N GLU A 375 -27.22 10.46 3.97
CA GLU A 375 -28.10 10.65 2.80
C GLU A 375 -27.64 9.77 1.62
N ALA A 376 -26.34 9.78 1.30
CA ALA A 376 -25.78 8.95 0.24
C ALA A 376 -25.97 7.44 0.50
N LEU A 377 -25.73 6.97 1.74
CA LEU A 377 -25.99 5.58 2.12
C LEU A 377 -27.48 5.22 2.04
N SER A 378 -28.36 6.14 2.43
CA SER A 378 -29.82 5.94 2.35
C SER A 378 -30.28 5.86 0.91
N GLN A 379 -29.77 6.71 0.01
CA GLN A 379 -30.05 6.67 -1.42
C GLN A 379 -29.50 5.39 -2.08
N LYS A 380 -28.25 5.01 -1.78
CA LYS A 380 -27.61 3.79 -2.31
C LYS A 380 -28.37 2.51 -1.93
N LEU A 381 -28.88 2.46 -0.70
CA LEU A 381 -29.55 1.29 -0.15
C LEU A 381 -31.07 1.34 -0.31
N ASP A 382 -31.62 2.39 -0.92
CA ASP A 382 -33.04 2.51 -1.16
C ASP A 382 -33.54 1.32 -1.99
N ASN A 383 -34.66 0.73 -1.57
CA ASN A 383 -35.24 -0.48 -2.17
C ASN A 383 -34.35 -1.74 -2.14
N THR A 384 -33.29 -1.79 -1.32
CA THR A 384 -32.47 -2.99 -1.12
C THR A 384 -32.84 -3.75 0.16
N VAL A 385 -32.59 -5.06 0.19
CA VAL A 385 -32.72 -5.88 1.42
C VAL A 385 -31.70 -5.51 2.50
N ALA A 386 -30.72 -4.67 2.18
CA ALA A 386 -29.69 -4.21 3.11
C ALA A 386 -30.10 -2.99 3.95
N LEU A 387 -31.11 -2.23 3.53
CA LEU A 387 -31.56 -1.03 4.24
C LEU A 387 -31.97 -1.28 5.71
N PRO A 388 -32.72 -2.35 6.06
CA PRO A 388 -33.03 -2.64 7.46
C PRO A 388 -31.77 -2.95 8.29
N HIS A 389 -30.74 -3.53 7.69
CA HIS A 389 -29.47 -3.80 8.36
C HIS A 389 -28.68 -2.51 8.62
N LEU A 390 -28.69 -1.55 7.69
CA LEU A 390 -28.12 -0.21 7.91
C LEU A 390 -28.82 0.49 9.08
N ILE A 391 -30.15 0.50 9.10
CA ILE A 391 -30.94 1.12 10.16
C ILE A 391 -30.60 0.48 11.51
N SER A 392 -30.54 -0.85 11.57
CA SER A 392 -30.15 -1.57 12.77
C SER A 392 -28.73 -1.18 13.22
N LEU A 393 -27.77 -1.08 12.30
CA LEU A 393 -26.40 -0.67 12.61
C LEU A 393 -26.36 0.75 13.19
N LEU A 394 -27.03 1.71 12.56
CA LEU A 394 -27.12 3.09 13.07
C LEU A 394 -27.78 3.16 14.45
N GLN A 395 -28.82 2.37 14.71
CA GLN A 395 -29.45 2.27 16.02
C GLN A 395 -28.47 1.80 17.10
N HIS A 396 -27.64 0.79 16.80
CA HIS A 396 -26.62 0.31 17.73
C HIS A 396 -25.48 1.32 17.92
N LEU A 397 -25.07 2.03 16.87
CA LEU A 397 -24.09 3.11 16.98
C LEU A 397 -24.59 4.24 17.89
N LEU A 398 -25.87 4.60 17.82
CA LEU A 398 -26.50 5.58 18.71
C LEU A 398 -26.48 5.19 20.19
N MET A 399 -26.35 3.90 20.50
CA MET A 399 -26.30 3.42 21.89
C MET A 399 -24.92 3.57 22.53
N ILE A 400 -23.87 3.84 21.74
CA ILE A 400 -22.49 3.93 22.23
C ILE A 400 -22.21 5.37 22.67
N PRO A 401 -21.75 5.58 23.93
CA PRO A 401 -21.34 6.91 24.39
C PRO A 401 -20.13 7.47 23.62
N GLY A 402 -20.08 8.79 23.47
CA GLY A 402 -18.97 9.52 22.80
C GLY A 402 -17.89 10.05 23.75
N ASP A 403 -17.82 9.56 24.98
CA ASP A 403 -16.79 9.96 25.96
C ASP A 403 -15.46 9.25 25.71
N ASP A 404 -14.36 9.84 26.23
CA ASP A 404 -12.98 9.31 26.08
C ASP A 404 -12.84 7.85 26.51
N LYS A 405 -13.69 7.39 27.44
CA LYS A 405 -13.66 6.00 27.91
C LYS A 405 -14.11 5.02 26.85
N HIS A 406 -15.04 5.37 25.96
CA HIS A 406 -15.62 4.46 24.96
C HIS A 406 -15.11 4.71 23.54
N VAL A 407 -14.22 5.69 23.34
CA VAL A 407 -13.60 5.99 22.03
C VAL A 407 -12.91 4.77 21.39
N HIS A 408 -12.45 3.81 22.20
CA HIS A 408 -11.84 2.57 21.72
C HIS A 408 -12.87 1.63 21.05
N LEU A 409 -14.15 1.68 21.45
CA LEU A 409 -15.22 0.93 20.80
C LEU A 409 -15.53 1.49 19.42
N TRP A 410 -15.61 2.83 19.29
CA TRP A 410 -15.73 3.50 17.99
C TRP A 410 -14.58 3.14 17.06
N ARG A 411 -13.35 3.10 17.58
CA ARG A 411 -12.19 2.65 16.81
C ARG A 411 -12.28 1.18 16.40
N LEU A 412 -12.84 0.31 17.24
CA LEU A 412 -13.05 -1.09 16.89
C LEU A 412 -14.07 -1.24 15.75
N PHE A 413 -15.20 -0.52 15.79
CA PHE A 413 -16.18 -0.53 14.71
C PHE A 413 -15.60 -0.03 13.39
N ASP A 414 -14.83 1.05 13.46
CA ASP A 414 -14.10 1.61 12.32
C ASP A 414 -13.16 0.56 11.69
N LEU A 415 -12.31 -0.09 12.49
CA LEU A 415 -11.41 -1.14 12.01
C LEU A 415 -12.14 -2.34 11.41
N ILE A 416 -13.23 -2.80 12.03
CA ILE A 416 -14.03 -3.93 11.52
C ILE A 416 -14.70 -3.56 10.19
N LEU A 417 -15.27 -2.36 10.07
CA LEU A 417 -15.90 -1.89 8.84
C LEU A 417 -14.88 -1.70 7.71
N GLN A 418 -13.71 -1.14 8.01
CA GLN A 418 -12.61 -1.02 7.06
C GLN A 418 -12.19 -2.41 6.54
N GLN A 419 -11.99 -3.38 7.44
CA GLN A 419 -11.65 -4.75 7.07
C GLN A 419 -12.74 -5.41 6.20
N LEU A 420 -14.02 -5.25 6.56
CA LEU A 420 -15.16 -5.78 5.80
C LEU A 420 -15.27 -5.16 4.40
N SER A 421 -15.09 -3.84 4.31
CA SER A 421 -15.15 -3.09 3.04
C SER A 421 -14.03 -3.53 2.11
N LEU A 422 -12.79 -3.54 2.60
CA LEU A 422 -11.62 -3.95 1.83
C LEU A 422 -11.69 -5.42 1.38
N HIS A 423 -12.11 -6.32 2.26
CA HIS A 423 -12.26 -7.75 1.91
C HIS A 423 -13.32 -7.97 0.82
N THR A 424 -14.41 -7.20 0.84
CA THR A 424 -15.47 -7.31 -0.16
C THR A 424 -15.02 -6.76 -1.51
N ALA A 425 -14.26 -5.67 -1.50
CA ALA A 425 -13.73 -5.02 -2.70
C ALA A 425 -12.59 -5.80 -3.36
N LEU A 426 -11.65 -6.34 -2.56
CA LEU A 426 -10.46 -7.03 -3.06
C LEU A 426 -10.62 -8.57 -3.12
N GLY A 427 -11.72 -9.16 -2.65
CA GLY A 427 -11.90 -10.62 -2.61
C GLY A 427 -10.86 -11.35 -1.74
N ASN A 428 -10.46 -12.57 -2.12
CA ASN A 428 -9.44 -13.38 -1.42
C ASN A 428 -8.02 -12.74 -1.38
N PHE A 429 -7.83 -11.52 -1.89
CA PHE A 429 -6.60 -10.75 -1.68
C PHE A 429 -6.59 -10.14 -0.27
N SER A 430 -6.68 -11.00 0.76
CA SER A 430 -6.48 -10.70 2.19
C SER A 430 -5.06 -10.21 2.53
N SER A 431 -4.28 -9.76 1.54
CA SER A 431 -2.86 -9.48 1.67
C SER A 431 -2.45 -8.09 1.17
N ALA A 432 -3.36 -7.22 0.75
CA ALA A 432 -2.98 -5.88 0.28
C ALA A 432 -2.57 -4.97 1.44
N ASP A 433 -3.30 -5.01 2.56
CA ASP A 433 -2.93 -4.28 3.77
C ASP A 433 -2.43 -5.20 4.91
N PRO A 434 -1.14 -5.11 5.25
CA PRO A 434 -0.50 -5.63 6.46
C PRO A 434 -1.29 -5.55 7.77
N GLN A 435 -2.01 -4.45 8.01
CA GLN A 435 -2.65 -4.22 9.30
C GLN A 435 -3.81 -5.19 9.58
N PHE A 436 -4.36 -5.81 8.53
CA PHE A 436 -5.40 -6.85 8.64
C PHE A 436 -4.85 -8.28 8.49
N SER A 437 -3.52 -8.44 8.40
CA SER A 437 -2.86 -9.75 8.24
C SER A 437 -2.68 -10.53 9.55
N THR A 438 -2.99 -9.93 10.71
CA THR A 438 -3.02 -10.63 12.01
C THR A 438 -4.43 -11.12 12.35
N PRO A 439 -4.57 -12.32 12.94
CA PRO A 439 -5.80 -13.08 12.87
C PRO A 439 -6.77 -12.68 13.98
N LEU A 440 -7.68 -11.76 13.69
CA LEU A 440 -9.05 -12.02 14.12
C LEU A 440 -9.49 -13.26 13.34
N GLN A 441 -9.36 -14.46 13.94
CA GLN A 441 -9.86 -15.73 13.42
C GLN A 441 -11.40 -15.74 13.37
N LEU A 442 -11.99 -14.80 12.64
CA LEU A 442 -13.28 -14.97 12.05
C LEU A 442 -12.97 -15.28 10.58
N ASP A 443 -13.03 -16.56 10.21
CA ASP A 443 -12.95 -16.96 8.82
C ASP A 443 -14.19 -16.37 8.12
N MET A 444 -14.05 -15.13 7.65
CA MET A 444 -15.16 -14.33 7.13
C MET A 444 -15.76 -14.97 5.89
N ASN A 445 -14.99 -15.77 5.15
CA ASN A 445 -15.50 -16.58 4.05
C ASN A 445 -16.43 -17.69 4.57
N GLU A 446 -16.07 -18.36 5.66
CA GLU A 446 -16.95 -19.32 6.33
C GLU A 446 -18.19 -18.64 6.92
N LEU A 447 -18.04 -17.44 7.51
CA LEU A 447 -19.14 -16.70 8.13
C LEU A 447 -20.12 -16.13 7.10
N ILE A 448 -19.62 -15.57 6.00
CA ILE A 448 -20.43 -15.13 4.86
C ILE A 448 -21.10 -16.33 4.18
N SER A 449 -20.38 -17.44 4.01
CA SER A 449 -20.98 -18.68 3.48
C SER A 449 -22.09 -19.20 4.39
N ARG A 450 -21.88 -19.19 5.71
CA ARG A 450 -22.89 -19.60 6.70
C ARG A 450 -24.11 -18.68 6.70
N LEU A 451 -23.91 -17.36 6.62
CA LEU A 451 -25.00 -16.39 6.54
C LEU A 451 -25.78 -16.50 5.22
N ARG A 452 -25.12 -16.78 4.09
CA ARG A 452 -25.79 -17.09 2.82
C ARG A 452 -26.63 -18.36 2.94
N THR A 453 -26.07 -19.44 3.46
CA THR A 453 -26.83 -20.69 3.67
C THR A 453 -28.00 -20.50 4.63
N GLN A 454 -27.85 -19.66 5.65
CA GLN A 454 -28.94 -19.39 6.59
C GLN A 454 -30.09 -18.61 5.94
N ASN A 455 -29.78 -17.61 5.10
CA ASN A 455 -30.80 -16.89 4.33
C ASN A 455 -31.53 -17.82 3.34
N ASP A 456 -30.82 -18.77 2.72
CA ASP A 456 -31.45 -19.76 1.85
C ASP A 456 -32.33 -20.75 2.64
N CYS A 457 -31.91 -21.15 3.84
CA CYS A 457 -32.75 -21.93 4.75
C CYS A 457 -34.02 -21.16 5.16
N ASP A 458 -33.92 -19.88 5.52
CA ASP A 458 -35.06 -19.06 5.91
C ASP A 458 -36.07 -18.88 4.76
N LYS A 459 -35.59 -18.78 3.51
CA LYS A 459 -36.45 -18.76 2.31
C LYS A 459 -37.19 -20.09 2.13
N LEU A 460 -36.48 -21.21 2.25
CA LEU A 460 -37.08 -22.55 2.13
C LEU A 460 -38.10 -22.83 3.24
N GLU A 461 -37.85 -22.37 4.47
CA GLU A 461 -38.81 -22.47 5.57
C GLU A 461 -40.09 -21.66 5.28
N LYS A 462 -39.95 -20.48 4.68
CA LYS A 462 -41.09 -19.68 4.24
C LYS A 462 -41.90 -20.38 3.14
N GLU A 463 -41.24 -20.94 2.13
CA GLU A 463 -41.91 -21.71 1.07
C GLU A 463 -42.60 -22.97 1.61
N LEU A 464 -41.98 -23.67 2.56
CA LEU A 464 -42.58 -24.83 3.24
C LEU A 464 -43.82 -24.45 4.06
N SER A 465 -43.79 -23.30 4.72
CA SER A 465 -44.95 -22.77 5.46
C SER A 465 -46.11 -22.44 4.52
N GLU A 466 -45.83 -21.81 3.38
CA GLU A 466 -46.82 -21.49 2.36
C GLU A 466 -47.45 -22.76 1.75
N ALA A 467 -46.62 -23.76 1.40
CA ALA A 467 -47.10 -25.05 0.89
C ALA A 467 -47.93 -25.84 1.91
N ASN A 468 -47.57 -25.80 3.20
CA ASN A 468 -48.34 -26.44 4.26
C ASN A 468 -49.70 -25.75 4.47
N ALA A 469 -49.75 -24.42 4.38
CA ALA A 469 -51.02 -23.69 4.44
C ALA A 469 -51.94 -24.05 3.27
N GLU A 470 -51.37 -24.24 2.08
CA GLU A 470 -52.12 -24.70 0.91
C GLU A 470 -52.61 -26.14 1.06
N LEU A 471 -51.77 -27.05 1.55
CA LEU A 471 -52.16 -28.43 1.85
C LEU A 471 -53.29 -28.51 2.88
N GLU A 472 -53.26 -27.67 3.91
CA GLU A 472 -54.31 -27.64 4.94
C GLU A 472 -55.62 -27.04 4.42
N ASN A 473 -55.55 -26.12 3.45
CA ASN A 473 -56.73 -25.66 2.70
C ASN A 473 -57.31 -26.77 1.83
N GLU A 474 -56.47 -27.53 1.13
CA GLU A 474 -56.92 -28.66 0.32
C GLU A 474 -57.51 -29.80 1.18
N ARG A 475 -56.91 -30.10 2.34
CA ARG A 475 -57.49 -31.05 3.31
C ARG A 475 -58.86 -30.62 3.79
N ARG A 476 -59.05 -29.32 4.07
CA ARG A 476 -60.36 -28.76 4.42
C ARG A 476 -61.37 -28.93 3.27
N ARG A 477 -60.95 -28.70 2.03
CA ARG A 477 -61.80 -28.93 0.84
C ARG A 477 -62.18 -30.39 0.67
N VAL A 478 -61.23 -31.31 0.85
CA VAL A 478 -61.51 -32.76 0.80
C VAL A 478 -62.52 -33.16 1.87
N LEU A 479 -62.33 -32.69 3.11
CA LEU A 479 -63.23 -33.02 4.21
C LEU A 479 -64.65 -32.43 4.01
N GLU A 480 -64.75 -31.24 3.43
CA GLU A 480 -66.03 -30.65 3.02
C GLU A 480 -66.71 -31.47 1.91
N LEU A 481 -65.94 -31.92 0.91
CA LEU A 481 -66.45 -32.79 -0.16
C LEU A 481 -66.86 -34.17 0.37
N GLU A 482 -66.09 -34.76 1.28
CA GLU A 482 -66.42 -36.03 1.93
C GLU A 482 -67.71 -35.94 2.75
N ASN A 483 -67.88 -34.87 3.53
CA ASN A 483 -69.13 -34.62 4.26
C ASN A 483 -70.32 -34.49 3.29
N ARG A 484 -70.14 -33.77 2.17
CA ARG A 484 -71.18 -33.68 1.13
C ARG A 484 -71.49 -35.04 0.48
N ILE A 485 -70.50 -35.91 0.31
CA ILE A 485 -70.71 -37.28 -0.19
C ILE A 485 -71.46 -38.13 0.84
N SER A 486 -71.11 -38.02 2.12
CA SER A 486 -71.80 -38.72 3.22
C SER A 486 -73.27 -38.30 3.29
N ASP A 487 -73.56 -37.00 3.24
CA ASP A 487 -74.93 -36.48 3.24
C ASP A 487 -75.75 -37.01 2.04
N MET A 488 -75.12 -37.15 0.87
CA MET A 488 -75.76 -37.76 -0.31
C MET A 488 -76.00 -39.27 -0.14
N GLN A 489 -75.08 -40.00 0.50
CA GLN A 489 -75.24 -41.42 0.81
C GLN A 489 -76.31 -41.68 1.87
N ASP A 490 -76.41 -40.82 2.89
CA ASP A 490 -77.45 -40.91 3.92
C ASP A 490 -78.84 -40.55 3.37
N GLY A 491 -78.92 -39.59 2.43
CA GLY A 491 -80.14 -39.32 1.66
C GLY A 491 -80.60 -40.52 0.81
N LEU A 492 -79.66 -41.32 0.30
CA LEU A 492 -79.97 -42.57 -0.42
C LEU A 492 -80.37 -43.71 0.55
N SER A 493 -79.83 -43.73 1.78
CA SER A 493 -80.23 -44.69 2.82
C SER A 493 -81.66 -44.46 3.32
N LEU A 494 -82.08 -43.20 3.46
CA LEU A 494 -83.46 -42.82 3.82
C LEU A 494 -84.46 -43.13 2.70
N SER A 495 -84.03 -43.08 1.44
CA SER A 495 -84.87 -43.52 0.31
C SER A 495 -85.13 -45.03 0.29
N SER A 496 -84.27 -45.82 0.95
CA SER A 496 -84.37 -47.28 1.03
C SER A 496 -85.25 -47.77 2.20
N PHE A 497 -85.45 -46.95 3.23
CA PHE A 497 -86.32 -47.25 4.38
C PHE A 497 -87.74 -46.68 4.28
N SER A 498 -88.03 -45.82 3.30
CA SER A 498 -89.31 -45.10 3.20
C SER A 498 -90.39 -45.77 2.33
N ARG A 499 -90.20 -47.02 1.87
CA ARG A 499 -91.16 -47.72 0.98
C ARG A 499 -92.19 -48.62 1.65
N ILE A 500 -92.40 -48.52 2.97
CA ILE A 500 -93.55 -49.19 3.61
C ILE A 500 -94.16 -48.27 4.67
N SER A 501 -94.99 -47.34 4.22
CA SER A 501 -96.28 -46.98 4.86
C SER A 501 -96.85 -45.72 4.21
N ASP A 502 -97.50 -45.90 3.06
CA ASP A 502 -98.52 -44.97 2.58
C ASP A 502 -99.73 -45.02 3.53
N LEU A 503 -100.19 -43.86 4.03
CA LEU A 503 -101.59 -43.41 3.91
C LEU A 503 -101.84 -42.10 4.70
N SER A 504 -102.24 -41.06 3.95
CA SER A 504 -102.95 -39.83 4.35
C SER A 504 -102.15 -38.79 5.17
N SER A 505 -102.19 -37.48 4.92
CA SER A 505 -103.02 -36.63 4.06
C SER A 505 -102.33 -35.25 3.88
N SER A 506 -102.61 -34.65 2.72
CA SER A 506 -102.11 -33.42 2.07
C SER A 506 -102.11 -32.07 2.84
N PRO A 507 -101.46 -31.02 2.27
CA PRO A 507 -100.82 -29.90 2.96
C PRO A 507 -101.59 -28.56 2.90
N SER A 508 -101.06 -27.53 3.55
CA SER A 508 -101.45 -26.13 3.33
C SER A 508 -100.22 -25.20 3.35
N ASP A 509 -100.27 -24.27 2.40
CA ASP A 509 -99.21 -23.44 1.81
C ASP A 509 -98.93 -22.12 2.59
N PRO A 510 -98.01 -21.23 2.12
CA PRO A 510 -97.03 -20.52 2.96
C PRO A 510 -97.25 -19.01 3.14
N CYS A 511 -96.49 -18.38 4.05
CA CYS A 511 -96.45 -16.91 4.19
C CYS A 511 -95.01 -16.33 4.10
N HIS A 512 -94.80 -15.60 3.00
CA HIS A 512 -94.03 -14.37 2.73
C HIS A 512 -93.01 -13.82 3.75
N SER A 513 -91.83 -13.47 3.22
CA SER A 513 -90.92 -12.41 3.71
C SER A 513 -90.99 -11.20 2.77
N PRO A 514 -90.88 -9.94 3.25
CA PRO A 514 -90.82 -8.77 2.39
C PRO A 514 -89.38 -8.30 2.12
N THR A 515 -89.16 -7.93 0.86
CA THR A 515 -88.01 -7.18 0.35
C THR A 515 -88.34 -5.67 0.37
N PHE A 516 -87.40 -4.85 0.84
CA PHE A 516 -87.22 -3.44 0.45
C PHE A 516 -85.70 -3.29 0.23
N GLY A 517 -85.16 -2.60 -0.78
CA GLY A 517 -85.73 -1.59 -1.66
C GLY A 517 -84.69 -0.48 -1.86
N ASN A 518 -83.74 -0.74 -2.78
CA ASN A 518 -83.21 0.17 -3.80
C ASN A 518 -82.87 1.65 -3.49
N SER A 519 -81.60 2.03 -3.68
CA SER A 519 -81.10 3.27 -4.33
C SER A 519 -79.56 3.28 -4.24
N GLY A 520 -78.72 3.38 -5.26
CA GLY A 520 -78.88 3.86 -6.64
C GLY A 520 -77.91 5.03 -6.88
N GLY A 521 -76.89 4.82 -7.73
CA GLY A 521 -76.01 5.85 -8.33
C GLY A 521 -74.54 5.76 -7.88
N LEU A 522 -73.61 5.13 -8.63
CA LEU A 522 -72.89 5.62 -9.84
C LEU A 522 -72.05 6.89 -9.56
N LEU A 523 -70.77 7.06 -9.93
CA LEU A 523 -69.64 6.28 -10.45
C LEU A 523 -68.43 7.29 -10.47
N PRO A 524 -67.25 7.05 -11.06
CA PRO A 524 -65.95 7.31 -10.43
C PRO A 524 -65.17 8.53 -10.98
N GLN A 525 -64.12 8.93 -10.26
CA GLN A 525 -62.76 9.13 -10.79
C GLN A 525 -61.73 8.76 -9.72
#